data_AF-A0A1B6MLF5-F1
#
_entry.id   AF-A0A1B6MLF5-F1
#
_cell.length_a   1.000
_cell.length_b   1.000
_cell.length_c   1.000
_cell.angle_alpha   90.00
_cell.angle_beta   90.00
_cell.angle_gamma   90.00
#
_symmetry.space_group_name_H-M   'P 1'
#
loop_
_entity.id
_entity.type
_entity.pdbx_description
1 polymer ?
#
loop_
_entity_poly.entity_id
_entity_poly.type
_entity_poly.pdbx_seq_one_letter_code
_entity_poly.pdbx_strand_id
1 'polypeptide(L)'
;MILTGIFVFFFTSVHICISQEETFLENFDHRILRELKYPIPTNGQHLYQNMLQYYSDLLDMLNMIKINNPKVKNYARGLITQGGPKLLRYPFNLTELENTYSWNKEQVTDFNSAFTKIKTLWSKIEHTLPPEEDSDSDDYSYSDGSSDSGSYDWI
;
A
#
# COMPACT_ATOMS: atom_id res chain seq x y z
N MET A 1 -8.88 22.19 -42.20
CA MET A 1 -9.40 22.01 -40.82
C MET A 1 -9.44 20.53 -40.43
N ILE A 2 -8.30 19.82 -40.46
CA ILE A 2 -8.23 18.37 -40.09
C ILE A 2 -6.95 18.11 -39.26
N LEU A 3 -6.61 19.00 -38.33
CA LEU A 3 -5.39 18.86 -37.51
C LEU A 3 -5.64 18.91 -36.01
N THR A 4 -6.88 19.19 -35.58
CA THR A 4 -7.25 19.23 -34.16
C THR A 4 -7.81 17.91 -33.63
N GLY A 5 -8.20 16.96 -34.49
CA GLY A 5 -8.82 15.69 -34.08
C GLY A 5 -7.82 14.60 -33.64
N ILE A 6 -6.57 14.65 -34.11
CA ILE A 6 -5.57 13.61 -33.82
C ILE A 6 -4.97 13.83 -32.42
N PHE A 7 -4.78 15.08 -32.00
CA PHE A 7 -4.20 15.40 -30.69
C PHE A 7 -5.09 14.92 -29.54
N VAL A 8 -6.42 15.01 -29.66
CA VAL A 8 -7.34 14.63 -28.58
C VAL A 8 -7.34 13.11 -28.32
N PHE A 9 -7.12 12.29 -29.36
CA PHE A 9 -7.05 10.83 -29.20
C PHE A 9 -5.78 10.35 -28.46
N PHE A 10 -4.66 11.06 -28.64
CA PHE A 10 -3.43 10.74 -27.91
C PHE A 10 -3.52 11.11 -26.42
N PHE A 11 -4.17 12.23 -26.08
CA PHE A 11 -4.34 12.63 -24.67
C PHE A 11 -5.32 11.75 -23.90
N THR A 12 -6.35 11.19 -24.55
CA THR A 12 -7.24 10.22 -23.90
C THR A 12 -6.58 8.85 -23.68
N SER A 13 -5.65 8.45 -24.55
CA SER A 13 -4.95 7.16 -24.42
C SER A 13 -3.97 7.13 -23.25
N VAL A 14 -3.37 8.28 -22.90
CA VAL A 14 -2.40 8.39 -21.79
C VAL A 14 -3.05 8.39 -20.40
N HIS A 15 -4.34 8.72 -20.29
CA HIS A 15 -5.05 8.67 -18.99
C HIS A 15 -5.56 7.28 -18.61
N ILE A 16 -5.61 6.32 -19.54
CA ILE A 16 -6.15 4.98 -19.26
C ILE A 16 -5.12 4.08 -18.55
N CYS A 17 -3.81 4.35 -18.64
CA CYS A 17 -2.83 3.48 -17.96
C CYS A 17 -2.85 3.58 -16.43
N ILE A 18 -3.25 4.71 -15.85
CA ILE A 18 -3.01 4.96 -14.42
C ILE A 18 -4.16 4.45 -13.52
N SER A 19 -5.38 4.36 -14.05
CA SER A 19 -6.52 3.87 -13.25
C SER A 19 -6.53 2.35 -13.05
N GLN A 20 -5.76 1.60 -13.86
CA GLN A 20 -5.74 0.14 -13.80
C GLN A 20 -4.83 -0.37 -12.67
N GLU A 21 -3.73 0.35 -12.38
CA GLU A 21 -2.71 -0.03 -11.39
C GLU A 21 -3.23 -0.05 -9.95
N GLU A 22 -4.06 0.93 -9.56
CA GLU A 22 -4.54 1.07 -8.16
C GLU A 22 -5.46 -0.10 -7.73
N THR A 23 -6.13 -0.75 -8.68
CA THR A 23 -6.97 -1.93 -8.39
C THR A 23 -6.21 -3.25 -8.48
N PHE A 24 -5.00 -3.24 -9.04
CA PHE A 24 -4.28 -4.47 -9.38
C PHE A 24 -3.71 -5.14 -8.12
N LEU A 25 -3.04 -4.38 -7.25
CA LEU A 25 -2.47 -4.90 -6.01
C LEU A 25 -3.56 -5.50 -5.10
N GLU A 26 -4.69 -4.80 -4.93
CA GLU A 26 -5.81 -5.29 -4.12
C GLU A 26 -6.45 -6.56 -4.69
N ASN A 27 -6.53 -6.68 -6.03
CA ASN A 27 -7.02 -7.89 -6.68
C ASN A 27 -6.13 -9.11 -6.40
N PHE A 28 -4.80 -8.97 -6.44
CA PHE A 28 -3.89 -10.07 -6.08
C PHE A 28 -3.91 -10.35 -4.59
N ASP A 29 -3.99 -9.34 -3.73
CA ASP A 29 -4.15 -9.51 -2.28
C ASP A 29 -5.36 -10.40 -1.98
N HIS A 30 -6.50 -10.10 -2.60
CA HIS A 30 -7.73 -10.89 -2.47
C HIS A 30 -7.62 -12.32 -3.01
N ARG A 31 -6.96 -12.52 -4.15
CA ARG A 31 -6.77 -13.86 -4.73
C ARG A 31 -5.87 -14.71 -3.86
N ILE A 32 -4.73 -14.16 -3.43
CA ILE A 32 -3.78 -14.83 -2.54
C ILE A 32 -4.50 -15.20 -1.24
N LEU A 33 -5.21 -14.26 -0.61
CA LEU A 33 -5.96 -14.53 0.63
C LEU A 33 -7.01 -15.61 0.48
N ARG A 34 -7.74 -15.62 -0.64
CA ARG A 34 -8.72 -16.67 -0.90
C ARG A 34 -8.04 -18.04 -0.90
N GLU A 35 -6.91 -18.16 -1.56
CA GLU A 35 -6.18 -19.43 -1.67
C GLU A 35 -5.51 -19.83 -0.37
N LEU A 36 -5.00 -18.87 0.42
CA LEU A 36 -4.49 -19.15 1.77
C LEU A 36 -5.60 -19.56 2.75
N LYS A 37 -6.83 -19.07 2.57
CA LYS A 37 -7.97 -19.37 3.43
C LYS A 37 -8.70 -20.66 3.02
N TYR A 38 -8.73 -20.96 1.74
CA TYR A 38 -9.43 -22.10 1.17
C TYR A 38 -8.55 -22.79 0.12
N PRO A 39 -7.50 -23.52 0.55
CA PRO A 39 -6.57 -24.14 -0.37
C PRO A 39 -7.27 -25.26 -1.17
N ILE A 40 -7.07 -25.25 -2.49
CA ILE A 40 -7.62 -26.25 -3.42
C ILE A 40 -6.45 -27.01 -4.06
N PRO A 41 -6.39 -28.35 -4.02
CA PRO A 41 -5.19 -29.11 -4.39
C PRO A 41 -4.52 -28.75 -5.72
N THR A 42 -5.31 -28.40 -6.74
CA THR A 42 -4.81 -28.08 -8.09
C THR A 42 -4.28 -26.66 -8.26
N ASN A 43 -4.41 -25.79 -7.25
CA ASN A 43 -4.18 -24.35 -7.39
C ASN A 43 -2.85 -23.86 -6.81
N GLY A 44 -2.00 -24.74 -6.25
CA GLY A 44 -0.74 -24.31 -5.63
C GLY A 44 0.17 -23.50 -6.57
N GLN A 45 0.22 -23.85 -7.86
CA GLN A 45 0.97 -23.09 -8.85
C GLN A 45 0.39 -21.68 -9.07
N HIS A 46 -0.94 -21.55 -9.03
CA HIS A 46 -1.63 -20.29 -9.21
C HIS A 46 -1.41 -19.36 -8.01
N LEU A 47 -1.46 -19.89 -6.78
CA LEU A 47 -1.04 -19.16 -5.58
C LEU A 47 0.37 -18.60 -5.73
N TYR A 48 1.33 -19.44 -6.16
CA TYR A 48 2.71 -19.01 -6.33
C TYR A 48 2.87 -17.92 -7.41
N GLN A 49 2.18 -18.05 -8.55
CA GLN A 49 2.17 -17.02 -9.59
C GLN A 49 1.58 -15.70 -9.10
N ASN A 50 0.49 -15.74 -8.35
CA ASN A 50 -0.11 -14.54 -7.76
C ASN A 50 0.86 -13.86 -6.78
N MET A 51 1.60 -14.64 -5.99
CA MET A 51 2.64 -14.11 -5.08
C MET A 51 3.77 -13.40 -5.84
N LEU A 52 4.24 -13.98 -6.95
CA LEU A 52 5.28 -13.35 -7.77
C LEU A 52 4.80 -12.06 -8.43
N GLN A 53 3.56 -12.05 -8.95
CA GLN A 53 2.97 -10.84 -9.52
C GLN A 53 2.82 -9.75 -8.46
N TYR A 54 2.27 -10.10 -7.29
CA TYR A 54 2.13 -9.20 -6.15
C TYR A 54 3.48 -8.59 -5.73
N TYR A 55 4.54 -9.40 -5.70
CA TYR A 55 5.90 -8.92 -5.44
C TYR A 55 6.39 -7.93 -6.50
N SER A 56 6.15 -8.21 -7.78
CA SER A 56 6.51 -7.31 -8.89
C SER A 56 5.80 -5.96 -8.74
N ASP A 57 4.50 -5.98 -8.48
CA ASP A 57 3.69 -4.77 -8.37
C ASP A 57 4.11 -3.92 -7.16
N LEU A 58 4.46 -4.54 -6.03
CA LEU A 58 5.05 -3.82 -4.90
C LEU A 58 6.42 -3.21 -5.25
N LEU A 59 7.21 -3.86 -6.10
CA LEU A 59 8.52 -3.36 -6.48
C LEU A 59 8.36 -2.12 -7.37
N ASP A 60 7.42 -2.18 -8.30
CA ASP A 60 7.05 -1.05 -9.15
C ASP A 60 6.48 0.09 -8.32
N MET A 61 5.62 -0.20 -7.33
CA MET A 61 5.13 0.79 -6.38
C MET A 61 6.30 1.48 -5.65
N LEU A 62 7.25 0.73 -5.10
CA LEU A 62 8.41 1.30 -4.41
C LEU A 62 9.26 2.17 -5.36
N ASN A 63 9.45 1.74 -6.60
CA ASN A 63 10.18 2.51 -7.60
C ASN A 63 9.44 3.82 -7.94
N MET A 64 8.13 3.77 -8.12
CA MET A 64 7.28 4.94 -8.37
C MET A 64 7.29 5.92 -7.19
N ILE A 65 7.29 5.42 -5.96
CA ILE A 65 7.45 6.25 -4.76
C ILE A 65 8.81 6.97 -4.76
N LYS A 66 9.90 6.27 -5.09
CA LYS A 66 11.25 6.83 -5.13
C LYS A 66 11.42 7.94 -6.17
N ILE A 67 10.72 7.86 -7.29
CA ILE A 67 10.70 8.93 -8.31
C ILE A 67 9.64 10.02 -8.01
N ASN A 68 9.10 10.06 -6.79
CA ASN A 68 8.12 11.03 -6.31
C ASN A 68 6.80 11.07 -7.10
N ASN A 69 6.29 9.92 -7.57
CA ASN A 69 4.96 9.86 -8.18
C ASN A 69 3.85 10.14 -7.12
N PRO A 70 3.10 11.25 -7.21
CA PRO A 70 2.17 11.65 -6.16
C PRO A 70 0.97 10.71 -6.02
N LYS A 71 0.48 10.13 -7.12
CA LYS A 71 -0.67 9.21 -7.10
C LYS A 71 -0.32 7.93 -6.34
N VAL A 72 0.82 7.33 -6.70
CA VAL A 72 1.29 6.10 -6.05
C VAL A 72 1.61 6.33 -4.57
N LYS A 73 2.18 7.49 -4.22
CA LYS A 73 2.39 7.87 -2.81
C LYS A 73 1.06 7.96 -2.03
N ASN A 74 0.04 8.60 -2.60
CA ASN A 74 -1.27 8.71 -1.98
C ASN A 74 -1.95 7.34 -1.82
N TYR A 75 -1.88 6.51 -2.85
CA TYR A 75 -2.37 5.14 -2.80
C TYR A 75 -1.67 4.31 -1.70
N ALA A 76 -0.33 4.35 -1.66
CA ALA A 76 0.45 3.63 -0.66
C ALA A 76 0.18 4.13 0.76
N ARG A 77 0.01 5.44 0.97
CA ARG A 77 -0.45 6.00 2.26
C ARG A 77 -1.84 5.49 2.64
N GLY A 78 -2.77 5.44 1.69
CA GLY A 78 -4.09 4.85 1.90
C GLY A 78 -4.03 3.39 2.33
N LEU A 79 -3.10 2.60 1.78
CA LEU A 79 -2.87 1.22 2.23
C LEU A 79 -2.27 1.19 3.65
N ILE A 80 -1.31 2.06 3.97
CA ILE A 80 -0.71 2.15 5.31
C ILE A 80 -1.78 2.48 6.37
N THR A 81 -2.66 3.45 6.11
CA THR A 81 -3.74 3.81 7.04
C THR A 81 -4.76 2.69 7.25
N GLN A 82 -4.91 1.79 6.27
CA GLN A 82 -5.73 0.57 6.38
C GLN A 82 -5.00 -0.60 7.07
N GLY A 83 -3.79 -0.38 7.57
CA GLY A 83 -2.95 -1.39 8.23
C GLY A 83 -2.19 -2.29 7.27
N GLY A 84 -1.98 -1.85 6.02
CA GLY A 84 -1.19 -2.53 5.00
C GLY A 84 -1.89 -3.71 4.29
N PRO A 85 -1.15 -4.42 3.43
CA PRO A 85 -1.61 -5.61 2.72
C PRO A 85 -2.31 -6.61 3.63
N LYS A 86 -3.49 -7.07 3.24
CA LYS A 86 -4.27 -8.02 4.04
C LYS A 86 -3.56 -9.38 4.10
N LEU A 87 -2.85 -9.81 3.04
CA LEU A 87 -2.07 -11.05 3.02
C LEU A 87 -0.98 -11.10 4.11
N LEU A 88 -0.37 -9.96 4.45
CA LEU A 88 0.69 -9.89 5.47
C LEU A 88 0.16 -10.02 6.90
N ARG A 89 -1.15 -9.81 7.08
CA ARG A 89 -1.84 -9.90 8.37
C ARG A 89 -2.53 -11.25 8.57
N TYR A 90 -2.67 -12.04 7.52
CA TYR A 90 -3.38 -13.31 7.57
C TYR A 90 -2.48 -14.44 8.08
N PRO A 91 -2.83 -15.09 9.20
CA PRO A 91 -2.11 -16.29 9.64
C PRO A 91 -2.50 -17.47 8.74
N PHE A 92 -1.50 -18.15 8.17
CA PHE A 92 -1.71 -19.38 7.39
C PHE A 92 -0.85 -20.52 7.92
N ASN A 93 -1.29 -21.76 7.71
CA ASN A 93 -0.58 -22.96 8.13
C ASN A 93 0.21 -23.53 6.95
N LEU A 94 1.52 -23.37 6.97
CA LEU A 94 2.39 -23.85 5.89
C LEU A 94 2.31 -25.36 5.67
N THR A 95 2.18 -26.15 6.75
CA THR A 95 2.02 -27.61 6.66
C THR A 95 0.70 -28.00 6.01
N GLU A 96 -0.36 -27.22 6.23
CA GLU A 96 -1.65 -27.41 5.55
C GLU A 96 -1.55 -27.13 4.05
N LEU A 97 -0.85 -26.05 3.66
CA LEU A 97 -0.63 -25.72 2.25
C LEU A 97 0.25 -26.77 1.56
N GLU A 98 1.32 -27.22 2.22
CA GLU A 98 2.21 -28.29 1.73
C GLU A 98 1.41 -29.55 1.43
N ASN A 99 0.61 -30.01 2.40
CA ASN A 99 -0.20 -31.22 2.25
C ASN A 99 -1.29 -31.05 1.18
N THR A 100 -1.98 -29.89 1.17
CA THR A 100 -3.11 -29.67 0.26
C THR A 100 -2.65 -29.57 -1.20
N TYR A 101 -1.59 -28.81 -1.46
CA TYR A 101 -1.05 -28.64 -2.83
C TYR A 101 -0.06 -29.72 -3.24
N SER A 102 0.23 -30.68 -2.36
CA SER A 102 1.28 -31.70 -2.57
C SER A 102 2.63 -31.07 -2.93
N TRP A 103 2.96 -29.95 -2.28
CA TRP A 103 4.23 -29.26 -2.52
C TRP A 103 5.40 -30.08 -2.00
N ASN A 104 6.48 -30.07 -2.78
CA ASN A 104 7.76 -30.58 -2.30
C ASN A 104 8.50 -29.52 -1.45
N LYS A 105 9.59 -29.92 -0.81
CA LYS A 105 10.39 -29.03 0.07
C LYS A 105 10.90 -27.78 -0.65
N GLU A 106 11.24 -27.89 -1.93
CA GLU A 106 11.72 -26.76 -2.73
C GLU A 106 10.61 -25.74 -2.94
N GLN A 107 9.41 -26.19 -3.34
CA GLN A 107 8.23 -25.33 -3.52
C GLN A 107 7.80 -24.66 -2.21
N VAL A 108 7.84 -25.37 -1.09
CA VAL A 108 7.59 -24.80 0.25
C VAL A 108 8.61 -23.71 0.58
N THR A 109 9.89 -23.95 0.27
CA THR A 109 10.98 -23.00 0.50
C THR A 109 10.81 -21.76 -0.38
N ASP A 110 10.49 -21.94 -1.65
CA ASP A 110 10.26 -20.86 -2.61
C ASP A 110 9.06 -20.00 -2.22
N PHE A 111 7.96 -20.62 -1.80
CA PHE A 111 6.79 -19.91 -1.30
C PHE A 111 7.13 -19.05 -0.07
N ASN A 112 7.81 -19.61 0.93
CA ASN A 112 8.26 -18.86 2.10
C ASN A 112 9.22 -17.72 1.74
N SER A 113 10.13 -17.96 0.80
CA SER A 113 11.05 -16.95 0.29
C SER A 113 10.30 -15.80 -0.37
N ALA A 114 9.31 -16.10 -1.22
CA ALA A 114 8.45 -15.11 -1.85
C ALA A 114 7.66 -14.29 -0.81
N PHE A 115 7.04 -14.94 0.18
CA PHE A 115 6.32 -14.25 1.25
C PHE A 115 7.24 -13.31 2.06
N THR A 116 8.44 -13.78 2.40
CA THR A 116 9.45 -12.98 3.12
C THR A 116 9.88 -11.77 2.29
N LYS A 117 10.08 -11.93 0.97
CA LYS A 117 10.43 -10.84 0.06
C LYS A 117 9.31 -9.79 -0.01
N ILE A 118 8.04 -10.21 -0.11
CA ILE A 118 6.87 -9.31 -0.09
C ILE A 118 6.85 -8.53 1.23
N LYS A 119 6.99 -9.20 2.38
CA LYS A 119 7.03 -8.55 3.69
C LYS A 119 8.14 -7.51 3.79
N THR A 120 9.33 -7.86 3.32
CA THR A 120 10.50 -6.98 3.32
C THR A 120 10.27 -5.75 2.44
N LEU A 121 9.65 -5.95 1.27
CA LEU A 121 9.39 -4.90 0.32
C LEU A 121 8.32 -3.93 0.82
N TRP A 122 7.25 -4.45 1.42
CA TRP A 122 6.24 -3.62 2.08
C TRP A 122 6.86 -2.78 3.21
N SER A 123 7.70 -3.39 4.06
CA SER A 123 8.39 -2.63 5.12
C SER A 123 9.24 -1.49 4.56
N LYS A 124 9.92 -1.68 3.41
CA LYS A 124 10.65 -0.58 2.75
C LYS A 124 9.72 0.54 2.28
N ILE A 125 8.53 0.22 1.80
CA ILE A 125 7.53 1.21 1.39
C ILE A 125 7.11 2.04 2.61
N GLU A 126 6.76 1.40 3.73
CA GLU A 126 6.39 2.07 4.99
C GLU A 126 7.49 3.03 5.47
N HIS A 127 8.75 2.60 5.44
CA HIS A 127 9.87 3.47 5.85
C HIS A 127 10.16 4.61 4.87
N THR A 128 9.79 4.46 3.60
CA THR A 128 10.01 5.50 2.56
C THR A 128 8.92 6.57 2.62
N LEU A 129 7.75 6.25 3.15
CA LEU A 129 6.61 7.15 3.29
C LEU A 129 6.38 7.43 4.78
N PRO A 130 7.12 8.37 5.40
CA PRO A 130 6.79 8.78 6.75
C PRO A 130 5.33 9.27 6.80
N PRO A 131 4.65 9.06 7.94
CA PRO A 131 3.31 9.62 8.14
C PRO A 131 3.36 11.12 7.85
N GLU A 132 2.31 11.65 7.22
CA GLU A 132 2.16 13.11 7.12
C GLU A 132 2.14 13.61 8.55
N GLU A 133 3.19 14.31 8.98
CA GLU A 133 3.18 14.98 10.27
C GLU A 133 2.02 15.96 10.23
N ASP A 134 1.03 15.73 11.10
CA ASP A 134 -0.10 16.64 11.26
C ASP A 134 0.49 18.02 11.59
N SER A 135 0.39 18.92 10.61
CA SER A 135 0.70 20.34 10.73
C SER A 135 -0.37 21.03 11.58
N ASP A 136 -0.63 20.51 12.77
CA ASP A 136 -1.51 21.12 13.77
C ASP A 136 -0.64 21.67 14.90
N SER A 137 -0.04 22.83 14.64
CA SER A 137 0.43 23.73 15.69
C SER A 137 0.10 25.17 15.33
N ASP A 138 -1.18 25.44 15.10
CA ASP A 138 -1.72 26.79 15.24
C ASP A 138 -1.84 27.10 16.74
N ASP A 139 -0.72 27.55 17.32
CA ASP A 139 -0.69 28.14 18.67
C ASP A 139 -1.36 29.51 18.64
N TYR A 140 -2.69 29.52 18.67
CA TYR A 140 -3.48 30.72 18.90
C TYR A 140 -3.30 31.19 20.35
N SER A 141 -2.24 31.96 20.59
CA SER A 141 -2.09 32.71 21.84
C SER A 141 -3.11 33.86 21.87
N TYR A 142 -4.30 33.58 22.44
CA TYR A 142 -5.23 34.59 22.90
C TYR A 142 -4.61 35.27 24.13
N SER A 143 -4.00 36.43 23.94
CA SER A 143 -3.64 37.30 25.07
C SER A 143 -4.91 37.98 25.59
N ASP A 144 -5.39 37.46 26.71
CA ASP A 144 -6.51 37.95 27.50
C ASP A 144 -6.32 39.43 27.88
N GLY A 145 -7.29 40.25 27.50
CA GLY A 145 -7.44 41.61 27.97
C GLY A 145 -8.16 41.62 29.31
N SER A 146 -7.40 41.51 30.40
CA SER A 146 -7.93 41.76 31.75
C SER A 146 -7.67 43.21 32.17
N SER A 147 -8.78 43.96 32.23
CA SER A 147 -8.91 45.25 32.91
C SER A 147 -9.32 45.01 34.36
N ASP A 148 -8.49 45.39 35.33
CA ASP A 148 -8.82 45.87 36.69
C ASP A 148 -7.48 46.05 37.45
N SER A 149 -7.27 46.92 38.43
CA SER A 149 -8.15 47.57 39.38
C SER A 149 -7.40 48.73 40.05
N GLY A 150 -8.11 49.79 40.40
CA GLY A 150 -7.57 50.93 41.13
C GLY A 150 -7.32 50.71 42.62
N SER A 151 -6.74 51.77 43.19
CA SER A 151 -6.83 52.24 44.59
C SER A 151 -6.25 51.36 45.71
N TYR A 152 -5.11 51.82 46.24
CA TYR A 152 -4.87 51.81 47.69
C TYR A 152 -4.12 53.09 48.12
N ASP A 153 -4.75 53.81 49.06
CA ASP A 153 -4.23 54.92 49.85
C ASP A 153 -3.11 54.49 50.80
N TRP A 154 -2.16 55.39 51.07
CA TRP A 154 -1.60 55.60 52.41
C TRP A 154 -0.82 56.93 52.53
N ILE A 155 -1.34 57.78 53.43
CA ILE A 155 -0.72 58.78 54.33
C ILE A 155 0.37 59.71 53.77
#